data_AF-A0A398B9Z7-F1
#
_entry.id   AF-A0A398B9Z7-F1
#
_cell.length_a   1.000
_cell.length_b   1.000
_cell.length_c   1.000
_cell.angle_alpha   90.00
_cell.angle_beta   90.00
_cell.angle_gamma   90.00
#
_symmetry.space_group_name_H-M   'P 1'
#
loop_
_entity.id
_entity.type
_entity.pdbx_description
1 polymer ?
#
loop_
_entity_poly.entity_id
_entity_poly.type
_entity_poly.pdbx_seq_one_letter_code
_entity_poly.pdbx_strand_id
1 'polypeptide(L)'
;MPRNPGVTDEMIIEMYKAGMPYKEMEPIVGLSNRAIRDVMYKHGVDIRKPPRKHKVNEDFFKIWTHEMAWVLGLFVTDGHVNKKLQNISFAQKDERILRLIAKYMEADYVLASTGPTRSTPILLINSKEIKKDLEKLGIFPNKSLTVPFPDVPEEFLPSFVRGGN
;
A
#
# COMPACT_ATOMS: atom_id res chain seq x y z
N MET A 1 -14.09 -3.37 -27.75
CA MET A 1 -15.54 -3.10 -27.82
C MET A 1 -15.71 -1.73 -28.46
N PRO A 2 -16.49 -1.62 -29.54
CA PRO A 2 -16.82 -0.32 -30.11
C PRO A 2 -17.73 0.46 -29.16
N ARG A 3 -17.64 1.79 -29.21
CA ARG A 3 -18.57 2.67 -28.48
C ARG A 3 -19.97 2.56 -29.06
N ASN A 4 -20.98 2.86 -28.24
CA ASN A 4 -22.32 3.05 -28.76
C ASN A 4 -22.34 4.23 -29.76
N PRO A 5 -23.19 4.16 -30.81
CA PRO A 5 -23.28 5.22 -31.82
C PRO A 5 -23.58 6.59 -31.19
N GLY A 6 -22.86 7.63 -31.63
CA GLY A 6 -23.08 9.01 -31.19
C GLY A 6 -22.38 9.41 -29.89
N VAL A 7 -21.65 8.50 -29.23
CA VAL A 7 -20.96 8.82 -27.97
C VAL A 7 -19.57 9.41 -28.22
N THR A 8 -19.38 10.68 -27.83
CA THR A 8 -18.08 11.39 -27.93
C THR A 8 -17.25 11.28 -26.65
N ASP A 9 -15.97 11.68 -26.71
CA ASP A 9 -15.11 11.74 -25.51
C ASP A 9 -15.66 12.75 -24.49
N GLU A 10 -16.21 13.88 -24.97
CA GLU A 10 -16.76 14.95 -24.14
C GLU A 10 -17.97 14.49 -23.33
N MET A 11 -18.91 13.76 -23.96
CA MET A 11 -20.08 13.20 -23.28
C MET A 11 -19.68 12.27 -22.13
N ILE A 12 -18.65 11.44 -22.35
CA ILE A 12 -18.12 10.54 -21.33
C ILE A 12 -17.55 11.34 -20.15
N ILE A 13 -16.80 12.40 -20.43
CA ILE A 13 -16.22 13.29 -19.41
C ILE A 13 -17.31 14.04 -18.63
N GLU A 14 -18.36 14.51 -19.29
CA GLU A 14 -19.50 15.19 -18.64
C GLU A 14 -20.25 14.25 -17.69
N MET A 15 -20.58 13.03 -18.13
CA MET A 15 -21.20 12.00 -17.28
C MET A 15 -20.36 11.73 -16.02
N TYR A 16 -19.04 11.64 -16.18
CA TYR A 16 -18.12 11.45 -15.06
C TYR A 16 -18.09 12.65 -14.11
N LYS A 17 -17.99 13.87 -14.64
CA LYS A 17 -18.00 15.12 -13.83
C LYS A 17 -19.33 15.31 -13.09
N ALA A 18 -20.44 14.83 -13.66
CA ALA A 18 -21.75 14.77 -13.01
C ALA A 18 -21.83 13.75 -11.86
N GLY A 19 -20.79 12.93 -11.67
CA GLY A 19 -20.72 11.96 -10.58
C GLY A 19 -21.44 10.64 -10.86
N MET A 20 -21.80 10.38 -12.12
CA MET A 20 -22.45 9.13 -12.52
C MET A 20 -21.53 7.92 -12.21
N PRO A 21 -22.04 6.88 -11.55
CA PRO A 21 -21.29 5.66 -11.32
C PRO A 21 -20.89 5.00 -12.65
N TYR A 22 -19.66 4.52 -12.70
CA TYR A 22 -19.11 3.77 -13.83
C TYR A 22 -20.04 2.66 -14.35
N LYS A 23 -20.68 1.90 -13.44
CA LYS A 23 -21.64 0.84 -13.79
C LYS A 23 -22.86 1.33 -14.59
N GLU A 24 -23.27 2.58 -14.38
CA GLU A 24 -24.36 3.21 -15.13
C GLU A 24 -23.87 3.78 -16.47
N MET A 25 -22.60 4.21 -16.53
CA MET A 25 -21.98 4.69 -17.77
C MET A 25 -21.72 3.57 -18.79
N GLU A 26 -21.31 2.37 -18.35
CA GLU A 26 -20.99 1.24 -19.25
C GLU A 26 -22.09 0.94 -20.30
N PRO A 27 -23.38 0.75 -19.91
CA PRO A 27 -24.43 0.48 -20.89
C PRO A 27 -24.75 1.67 -21.81
N ILE A 28 -24.57 2.91 -21.33
CA ILE A 28 -24.83 4.13 -22.12
C ILE A 28 -23.73 4.33 -23.17
N VAL A 29 -22.48 4.18 -22.75
CA VAL A 29 -21.29 4.46 -23.55
C VAL A 29 -20.92 3.27 -24.45
N GLY A 30 -21.29 2.04 -24.06
CA GLY A 30 -20.88 0.80 -24.73
C GLY A 30 -19.41 0.43 -24.47
N LEU A 31 -18.77 1.08 -23.50
CA LEU A 31 -17.38 0.85 -23.11
C LEU A 31 -17.30 0.24 -21.72
N SER A 32 -16.30 -0.60 -21.50
CA SER A 32 -15.96 -1.05 -20.16
C SER A 32 -15.39 0.09 -19.31
N ASN A 33 -15.44 -0.05 -18.00
CA ASN A 33 -14.87 0.87 -17.03
C ASN A 33 -13.40 1.20 -17.32
N ARG A 34 -12.63 0.24 -17.83
CA ARG A 34 -11.25 0.45 -18.24
C ARG A 34 -11.18 1.42 -19.42
N ALA A 35 -11.96 1.18 -20.47
CA ALA A 35 -11.95 2.03 -21.66
C ALA A 35 -12.49 3.44 -21.36
N ILE A 36 -13.48 3.58 -20.46
CA ILE A 36 -13.94 4.89 -19.96
C ILE A 36 -12.80 5.64 -19.25
N ARG A 37 -12.03 4.95 -18.41
CA ARG A 37 -10.86 5.54 -17.73
C ARG A 37 -9.76 5.94 -18.71
N ASP A 38 -9.53 5.15 -19.77
CA ASP A 38 -8.55 5.46 -20.81
C ASP A 38 -8.91 6.78 -21.53
N VAL A 39 -10.20 7.06 -21.73
CA VAL A 39 -10.68 8.37 -22.24
C VAL A 39 -10.34 9.50 -21.27
N MET A 40 -10.59 9.33 -19.97
CA MET A 40 -10.24 10.34 -18.97
C MET A 40 -8.74 10.65 -18.98
N TYR A 41 -7.89 9.63 -19.03
CA TYR A 41 -6.43 9.80 -19.07
C TYR A 41 -5.96 10.53 -20.34
N LYS A 42 -6.53 10.18 -21.50
CA LYS A 42 -6.24 10.84 -22.78
C LYS A 42 -6.52 12.35 -22.73
N HIS A 43 -7.52 12.76 -21.96
CA HIS A 43 -7.95 14.15 -21.82
C HIS A 43 -7.43 14.83 -20.53
N GLY A 44 -6.53 14.19 -19.79
CA GLY A 44 -5.95 14.78 -18.57
C GLY A 44 -6.95 14.99 -17.43
N VAL A 45 -8.08 14.28 -17.44
CA VAL A 45 -9.09 14.38 -16.39
C VAL A 45 -8.62 13.59 -15.16
N ASP A 46 -8.54 14.25 -14.01
CA ASP A 46 -8.15 13.59 -12.77
C ASP A 46 -9.25 12.60 -12.32
N ILE A 47 -8.84 11.35 -12.13
CA ILE A 47 -9.76 10.27 -11.79
C ILE A 47 -9.76 10.11 -10.28
N ARG A 48 -10.93 10.29 -9.67
CA ARG A 48 -11.24 9.91 -8.29
C ARG A 48 -10.72 8.51 -8.00
N LYS A 49 -9.69 8.45 -7.16
CA LYS A 49 -9.16 7.19 -6.64
C LYS A 49 -10.18 6.65 -5.64
N PRO A 50 -10.50 5.35 -5.67
CA PRO A 50 -11.33 4.77 -4.62
C PRO A 50 -10.65 5.02 -3.27
N PRO A 51 -11.43 5.32 -2.22
CA PRO A 51 -10.88 5.45 -0.88
C PRO A 51 -10.21 4.13 -0.49
N ARG A 52 -9.12 4.20 0.29
CA ARG A 52 -8.48 3.00 0.80
C ARG A 52 -9.47 2.23 1.66
N LYS A 53 -9.53 0.92 1.46
CA LYS A 53 -10.36 0.02 2.27
C LYS A 53 -9.84 -0.10 3.71
N HIS A 54 -8.52 -0.01 3.89
CA HIS A 54 -7.85 -0.20 5.17
C HIS A 54 -7.01 1.03 5.52
N LYS A 55 -7.12 1.48 6.77
CA LYS A 55 -6.39 2.60 7.32
C LYS A 55 -4.99 2.18 7.80
N VAL A 56 -4.06 3.13 7.77
CA VAL A 56 -2.71 3.05 8.33
C VAL A 56 -2.17 4.47 8.49
N ASN A 57 -1.37 4.71 9.53
CA ASN A 57 -0.60 5.94 9.67
C ASN A 57 0.54 5.94 8.62
N GLU A 58 0.38 6.73 7.55
CA GLU A 58 1.38 6.85 6.49
C GLU A 58 2.60 7.70 6.89
N ASP A 59 2.52 8.41 8.00
CA ASP A 59 3.62 9.21 8.53
C ASP A 59 4.50 8.44 9.53
N PHE A 60 4.17 7.17 9.79
CA PHE A 60 4.82 6.34 10.82
C PHE A 60 6.35 6.25 10.65
N PHE A 61 6.86 6.17 9.42
CA PHE A 61 8.31 6.08 9.15
C PHE A 61 8.97 7.45 8.89
N LYS A 62 8.27 8.56 9.12
CA LYS A 62 8.80 9.92 8.88
C LYS A 62 9.39 10.57 10.12
N ILE A 63 8.95 10.14 11.30
CA ILE A 63 9.39 10.68 12.59
C ILE A 63 9.99 9.53 13.39
N TRP A 64 11.20 9.73 13.92
CA TRP A 64 11.83 8.76 14.79
C TRP A 64 11.15 8.76 16.18
N THR A 65 10.72 7.58 16.60
CA THR A 65 10.28 7.28 17.96
C THR A 65 10.80 5.89 18.34
N HIS A 66 10.74 5.53 19.63
CA HIS A 66 11.12 4.18 20.06
C HIS A 66 10.25 3.10 19.40
N GLU A 67 8.96 3.36 19.17
CA GLU A 67 8.04 2.45 18.47
C GLU A 67 8.39 2.31 16.99
N MET A 68 8.67 3.44 16.30
CA MET A 68 9.10 3.42 14.90
C MET A 68 10.39 2.61 14.76
N ALA A 69 11.38 2.86 15.62
CA ALA A 69 12.66 2.14 15.58
C ALA A 69 12.50 0.66 15.87
N TRP A 70 11.66 0.29 16.85
CA TRP A 70 11.35 -1.11 17.14
C TRP A 70 10.68 -1.82 15.95
N VAL A 71 9.68 -1.18 15.33
CA VAL A 71 9.02 -1.71 14.13
C VAL A 71 9.99 -1.79 12.94
N LEU A 72 10.87 -0.80 12.78
CA LEU A 72 11.88 -0.79 11.72
C LEU A 72 12.89 -1.94 11.89
N GLY A 73 13.36 -2.19 13.12
CA GLY A 73 14.25 -3.32 13.43
C GLY A 73 13.61 -4.65 13.08
N LEU A 74 12.36 -4.84 13.49
CA LEU A 74 11.58 -6.04 13.13
C LEU A 74 11.29 -6.11 11.62
N PHE A 75 11.10 -4.97 10.96
CA PHE A 75 10.91 -4.93 9.51
C PHE A 75 12.19 -5.29 8.76
N VAL A 76 13.38 -4.97 9.29
CA VAL A 76 14.66 -5.36 8.69
C VAL A 76 14.86 -6.87 8.72
N THR A 77 14.41 -7.56 9.77
CA THR A 77 14.46 -9.03 9.87
C THR A 77 13.31 -9.69 9.11
N ASP A 78 12.07 -9.49 9.55
CA ASP A 78 10.89 -10.27 9.13
C ASP A 78 9.98 -9.54 8.14
N GLY A 79 10.30 -8.30 7.81
CA GLY A 79 9.58 -7.52 6.80
C GLY A 79 9.79 -8.01 5.37
N HIS A 80 8.94 -7.58 4.45
CA HIS A 80 9.12 -7.78 3.03
C HIS A 80 8.52 -6.59 2.27
N VAL A 81 9.31 -5.99 1.36
CA VAL A 81 8.84 -4.96 0.44
C VAL A 81 8.51 -5.62 -0.90
N ASN A 82 7.27 -5.47 -1.36
CA ASN A 82 6.86 -6.05 -2.63
C ASN A 82 7.45 -5.24 -3.81
N LYS A 83 8.06 -5.94 -4.77
CA LYS A 83 8.67 -5.30 -5.95
C LYS A 83 7.64 -4.73 -6.92
N LYS A 84 6.51 -5.41 -7.13
CA LYS A 84 5.50 -5.07 -8.14
C LYS A 84 4.35 -4.25 -7.57
N LEU A 85 3.93 -4.57 -6.35
CA LEU A 85 2.81 -3.94 -5.68
C LEU A 85 3.27 -2.82 -4.75
N GLN A 86 2.35 -1.91 -4.41
CA GLN A 86 2.58 -0.82 -3.47
C GLN A 86 2.23 -1.27 -2.05
N ASN A 87 2.88 -2.34 -1.59
CA ASN A 87 2.66 -2.88 -0.27
C ASN A 87 3.93 -3.42 0.37
N ILE A 88 3.85 -3.49 1.69
CA ILE A 88 4.81 -4.15 2.56
C ILE A 88 4.08 -5.20 3.38
N SER A 89 4.83 -6.18 3.87
CA SER A 89 4.28 -7.22 4.73
C SER A 89 5.23 -7.61 5.84
N PHE A 90 4.68 -7.97 6.99
CA PHE A 90 5.41 -8.65 8.07
C PHE A 90 4.93 -10.09 8.13
N ALA A 91 5.85 -11.06 8.07
CA ALA A 91 5.52 -12.46 8.22
C ALA A 91 6.06 -12.96 9.55
N GLN A 92 5.18 -13.23 10.52
CA GLN A 92 5.58 -13.62 11.87
C GLN A 92 4.69 -14.75 12.38
N LYS A 93 5.30 -15.75 13.03
CA LYS A 93 4.57 -16.88 13.62
C LYS A 93 3.75 -16.45 14.83
N ASP A 94 4.30 -15.54 15.64
CA ASP A 94 3.61 -14.96 16.79
C ASP A 94 2.68 -13.81 16.36
N GLU A 95 1.39 -14.09 16.35
CA GLU A 95 0.35 -13.13 15.99
C GLU A 95 0.33 -11.90 16.92
N ARG A 96 0.78 -12.03 18.17
CA ARG A 96 0.82 -10.91 19.13
C ARG A 96 1.75 -9.81 18.64
N ILE A 97 2.85 -10.20 18.00
CA ILE A 97 3.82 -9.27 17.41
C ILE A 97 3.16 -8.52 16.24
N LEU A 98 2.45 -9.22 15.35
CA LEU A 98 1.75 -8.57 14.23
C LEU A 98 0.68 -7.59 14.71
N ARG A 99 -0.07 -7.94 15.76
CA ARG A 99 -1.05 -7.04 16.38
C ARG A 99 -0.39 -5.82 17.02
N LEU A 100 0.79 -6.00 17.63
CA LEU A 100 1.56 -4.91 18.21
C LEU A 100 2.08 -3.94 17.14
N ILE A 101 2.60 -4.46 16.03
CA ILE A 101 2.99 -3.64 14.87
C ILE A 101 1.80 -2.85 14.36
N ALA A 102 0.66 -3.52 14.13
CA ALA A 102 -0.54 -2.85 13.64
C ALA A 102 -1.02 -1.76 14.61
N LYS A 103 -0.93 -2.00 15.92
CA LYS A 103 -1.21 -0.98 16.94
C LYS A 103 -0.29 0.23 16.82
N TYR A 104 1.03 0.02 16.74
CA TYR A 104 1.99 1.13 16.62
C TYR A 104 1.84 1.92 15.32
N MET A 105 1.54 1.23 14.22
CA MET A 105 1.32 1.85 12.92
C MET A 105 -0.10 2.41 12.72
N GLU A 106 -0.95 2.33 13.75
CA GLU A 106 -2.39 2.65 13.67
C GLU A 106 -3.06 2.05 12.42
N ALA A 107 -2.68 0.81 12.11
CA ALA A 107 -3.12 0.09 10.93
C ALA A 107 -4.31 -0.81 11.24
N ASP A 108 -5.24 -0.89 10.29
CA ASP A 108 -6.29 -1.90 10.35
C ASP A 108 -5.65 -3.30 10.29
N TYR A 109 -5.88 -4.08 11.33
CA TYR A 109 -5.34 -5.43 11.42
C TYR A 109 -6.13 -6.39 10.54
N VAL A 110 -5.62 -6.63 9.33
CA VAL A 110 -6.16 -7.64 8.42
C VAL A 110 -5.11 -8.72 8.22
N LEU A 111 -5.37 -9.88 8.82
CA LEU A 111 -4.62 -11.08 8.48
C LEU A 111 -4.95 -11.49 7.06
N ALA A 112 -3.94 -11.47 6.19
CA ALA A 112 -4.09 -12.10 4.89
C ALA A 112 -4.19 -13.61 5.09
N SER A 113 -5.25 -14.25 4.56
CA SER A 113 -5.32 -15.71 4.53
C SER A 113 -4.18 -16.21 3.65
N THR A 114 -3.22 -16.85 4.29
CA THR A 114 -2.17 -17.56 3.58
C THR A 114 -2.78 -18.85 3.05
N GLY A 115 -2.50 -19.16 1.76
CA GLY A 115 -3.07 -20.32 1.08
C GLY A 115 -2.82 -21.65 1.80
N PRO A 116 -3.35 -22.77 1.30
CA PRO A 116 -3.44 -24.05 2.02
C PRO A 116 -2.10 -24.61 2.54
N THR A 117 -0.97 -24.18 1.99
CA THR A 117 0.38 -24.65 2.36
C THR A 117 1.19 -23.68 3.21
N ARG A 118 0.71 -22.45 3.43
CA ARG A 118 1.45 -21.42 4.17
C ARG A 118 0.69 -21.11 5.46
N SER A 119 1.24 -21.56 6.59
CA SER A 119 0.62 -21.42 7.91
C SER A 119 1.07 -20.17 8.68
N THR A 120 2.07 -19.44 8.17
CA THR A 120 2.60 -18.26 8.86
C THR A 120 1.68 -17.05 8.65
N PRO A 121 1.15 -16.46 9.73
CA PRO A 121 0.38 -15.22 9.66
C PRO A 121 1.16 -14.08 9.00
N ILE A 122 0.44 -13.25 8.23
CA ILE A 122 1.02 -12.10 7.54
C ILE A 122 0.16 -10.87 7.78
N LEU A 123 0.80 -9.80 8.26
CA LEU A 123 0.24 -8.45 8.25
C LEU A 123 0.59 -7.79 6.93
N LEU A 124 -0.42 -7.41 6.13
CA LEU A 124 -0.24 -6.76 4.84
C LEU A 124 -0.65 -5.29 4.92
N ILE A 125 0.26 -4.38 4.59
CA ILE A 125 0.02 -2.93 4.59
C ILE A 125 0.15 -2.41 3.16
N ASN A 126 -0.96 -1.91 2.61
CA ASN A 126 -1.01 -1.34 1.26
C ASN A 126 -0.87 0.18 1.32
N SER A 127 0.36 0.68 1.30
CA SER A 127 0.67 2.11 1.24
C SER A 127 1.88 2.35 0.35
N LYS A 128 1.69 3.24 -0.63
CA LYS A 128 2.78 3.74 -1.48
C LYS A 128 3.72 4.66 -0.70
N GLU A 129 3.18 5.47 0.21
CA GLU A 129 3.96 6.42 1.01
C GLU A 129 4.90 5.70 1.97
N ILE A 130 4.40 4.72 2.73
CA ILE A 130 5.23 3.90 3.62
C ILE A 130 6.36 3.20 2.86
N LYS A 131 6.06 2.63 1.69
CA LYS A 131 7.09 2.01 0.85
C LYS A 131 8.17 3.01 0.46
N LYS A 132 7.78 4.22 0.06
CA LYS A 132 8.70 5.30 -0.31
C LYS A 132 9.53 5.77 0.88
N ASP A 133 8.95 5.84 2.08
CA ASP A 133 9.67 6.23 3.29
C ASP A 133 10.69 5.16 3.70
N LEU A 134 10.35 3.88 3.58
CA LEU A 134 11.31 2.78 3.77
C LEU A 134 12.45 2.82 2.73
N GLU A 135 12.16 3.15 1.48
CA GLU A 135 13.19 3.35 0.45
C GLU A 135 14.16 4.49 0.83
N LYS A 136 13.67 5.59 1.43
CA LYS A 136 14.53 6.68 1.93
C LYS A 136 15.42 6.24 3.09
N LEU A 137 14.94 5.30 3.92
CA LEU A 137 15.70 4.67 5.00
C LEU A 137 16.68 3.58 4.50
N GLY A 138 16.83 3.42 3.18
CA GLY A 138 17.73 2.44 2.57
C GLY A 138 17.17 1.02 2.46
N ILE A 139 15.86 0.84 2.69
CA ILE A 139 15.22 -0.48 2.66
C ILE A 139 14.50 -0.68 1.32
N PHE A 140 15.04 -1.59 0.50
CA PHE A 140 14.55 -1.89 -0.85
C PHE A 140 13.95 -3.30 -0.95
N PRO A 141 13.17 -3.60 -2.01
CA PRO A 141 12.79 -4.98 -2.34
C PRO A 141 14.03 -5.89 -2.48
N ASN A 142 13.90 -7.18 -2.14
CA ASN A 142 15.01 -8.15 -2.09
C ASN A 142 16.11 -7.83 -1.04
N LYS A 143 15.71 -7.13 0.02
CA LYS A 143 16.56 -6.70 1.13
C LYS A 143 17.53 -7.78 1.66
N SER A 144 17.16 -9.05 1.67
CA SER A 144 17.99 -10.16 2.23
C SER A 144 19.39 -10.28 1.61
N LEU A 145 19.64 -9.65 0.47
CA LEU A 145 20.93 -9.65 -0.22
C LEU A 145 21.66 -8.29 -0.19
N THR A 146 21.04 -7.23 0.35
CA THR A 146 21.49 -5.86 0.08
C THR A 146 21.29 -4.86 1.23
N VAL A 147 20.79 -5.24 2.41
CA VAL A 147 20.51 -4.26 3.48
C VAL A 147 21.81 -3.63 4.00
N PRO A 148 22.08 -2.34 3.72
CA PRO A 148 23.03 -1.60 4.53
C PRO A 148 22.36 -1.30 5.88
N PHE A 149 23.14 -1.26 6.96
CA PHE A 149 22.61 -0.86 8.26
C PHE A 149 21.95 0.53 8.13
N PRO A 150 20.65 0.69 8.46
CA PRO A 150 19.98 1.98 8.33
C PRO A 150 20.61 3.01 9.26
N ASP A 151 20.57 4.29 8.87
CA ASP A 151 21.09 5.39 9.69
C ASP A 151 20.13 5.69 10.84
N VAL A 152 20.22 4.89 11.90
CA VAL A 152 19.39 4.98 13.11
C VAL A 152 20.04 5.93 14.10
N PRO A 153 19.33 6.98 14.59
CA PRO A 153 19.87 7.84 15.65
C PRO A 153 20.19 7.05 16.92
N GLU A 154 21.29 7.40 17.59
CA GLU A 154 21.83 6.66 18.74
C GLU A 154 20.80 6.44 19.87
N GLU A 155 19.94 7.44 20.12
CA GLU A 155 18.85 7.37 21.09
C GLU A 155 17.87 6.21 20.83
N PHE A 156 17.59 5.91 19.56
CA PHE A 156 16.62 4.88 19.16
C PHE A 156 17.27 3.53 18.82
N LEU A 157 18.60 3.49 18.75
CA LEU A 157 19.37 2.29 18.44
C LEU A 157 19.03 1.11 19.37
N PRO A 158 18.87 1.27 20.70
CA PRO A 158 18.45 0.17 21.58
C PRO A 158 17.08 -0.42 21.20
N SER A 159 16.12 0.43 20.82
CA SER A 159 14.79 -0.01 20.38
C SER A 159 14.85 -0.76 19.05
N PHE A 160 15.65 -0.24 18.11
CA PHE A 160 15.89 -0.89 16.82
C PHE A 160 16.49 -2.29 16.99
N VAL A 161 17.56 -2.41 17.78
CA VAL A 161 18.21 -3.70 18.06
C VAL A 161 17.26 -4.67 18.76
N ARG A 162 16.44 -4.19 19.71
CA ARG A 162 15.43 -5.02 20.38
C ARG A 162 14.36 -5.53 19.42
N GLY A 163 13.98 -4.74 18.41
CA GLY A 163 13.00 -5.15 17.41
C GLY A 163 13.51 -6.23 16.46
N GLY A 164 14.82 -6.22 16.17
CA GLY A 164 15.47 -7.19 15.27
C GLY A 164 15.95 -8.48 15.93
N ASN A 165 15.78 -8.66 17.25
CA ASN A 165 16.21 -9.85 17.99
C ASN A 165 15.06 -10.76 18.41
#